data_AF-A0A0M3AIG5-F1
#
_entry.id   AF-A0A0M3AIG5-F1
#
_cell.length_a   1.000
_cell.length_b   1.000
_cell.length_c   1.000
_cell.angle_alpha   90.00
_cell.angle_beta   90.00
_cell.angle_gamma   90.00
#
_symmetry.space_group_name_H-M   'P 1'
#
loop_
_entity.id
_entity.type
_entity.pdbx_description
1 polymer ?
#
loop_
_entity_poly.entity_id
_entity_poly.type
_entity_poly.pdbx_seq_one_letter_code
_entity_poly.pdbx_strand_id
1 'polypeptide(L)'
;MNREFAVSRVEQIGSRLYGSSWQAQIANELKNEDGEGIARQTVQSWHKRDTLPQWAIDQLIEIAKQRESEVMQAIKLLAEINEQ
;
A
#
# COMPACT_ATOMS: atom_id res chain seq x y z
N MET A 1 -23.55 -21.22 -8.25
CA MET A 1 -23.42 -20.07 -7.31
C MET A 1 -21.98 -19.60 -7.38
N ASN A 2 -21.67 -18.62 -8.23
CA ASN A 2 -20.34 -18.00 -8.28
C ASN A 2 -20.26 -17.01 -7.11
N ARG A 3 -19.54 -17.39 -6.04
CA ARG A 3 -19.06 -16.38 -5.09
C ARG A 3 -17.80 -15.79 -5.71
N GLU A 4 -17.94 -14.69 -6.42
CA GLU A 4 -16.82 -13.77 -6.58
C GLU A 4 -16.39 -13.40 -5.16
N PHE A 5 -15.25 -13.93 -4.70
CA PHE A 5 -14.70 -13.53 -3.42
C PHE A 5 -14.37 -12.05 -3.54
N ALA A 6 -15.14 -11.19 -2.85
CA ALA A 6 -14.89 -9.76 -2.85
C ALA A 6 -13.44 -9.53 -2.39
N VAL A 7 -12.64 -8.87 -3.24
CA VAL A 7 -11.25 -8.52 -2.93
C VAL A 7 -11.25 -7.66 -1.67
N SER A 8 -10.47 -8.05 -0.66
CA SER A 8 -10.45 -7.34 0.62
C SER A 8 -10.02 -5.87 0.44
N ARG A 9 -10.50 -4.98 1.29
CA ARG A 9 -10.08 -3.56 1.29
C ARG A 9 -8.58 -3.45 1.52
N VAL A 10 -8.00 -4.32 2.35
CA VAL A 10 -6.54 -4.38 2.56
C VAL A 10 -5.79 -4.66 1.26
N GLU A 11 -6.26 -5.61 0.45
CA GLU A 11 -5.67 -5.91 -0.85
C GLU A 11 -5.89 -4.77 -1.85
N GLN A 12 -7.07 -4.16 -1.88
CA GLN A 12 -7.34 -3.00 -2.74
C GLN A 12 -6.41 -1.83 -2.43
N ILE A 13 -6.17 -1.54 -1.14
CA ILE A 13 -5.23 -0.50 -0.72
C ILE A 13 -3.80 -0.88 -1.14
N GLY A 14 -3.35 -2.07 -0.75
CA GLY A 14 -1.99 -2.51 -1.02
C GLY A 14 -1.67 -2.57 -2.50
N SER A 15 -2.55 -3.17 -3.30
CA SER A 15 -2.34 -3.30 -4.75
C SER A 15 -2.32 -1.96 -5.48
N ARG A 16 -3.08 -0.96 -5.02
CA ARG A 16 -3.01 0.41 -5.58
C ARG A 16 -1.71 1.12 -5.23
N LEU A 17 -1.16 0.86 -4.04
CA LEU A 17 0.10 1.46 -3.61
C LEU A 17 1.33 0.80 -4.24
N TYR A 18 1.29 -0.52 -4.42
CA TYR A 18 2.50 -1.32 -4.69
C TYR A 18 2.34 -2.42 -5.74
N GLY A 19 1.18 -2.51 -6.39
CA GLY A 19 0.89 -3.57 -7.36
C GLY A 19 0.91 -4.97 -6.73
N SER A 20 1.40 -5.95 -7.50
CA SER A 20 1.38 -7.37 -7.09
C SER A 20 2.26 -7.68 -5.87
N SER A 21 3.27 -6.87 -5.59
CA SER A 21 4.23 -7.07 -4.49
C SER A 21 3.78 -6.45 -3.17
N TRP A 22 2.52 -6.01 -3.07
CA TRP A 22 2.06 -5.16 -1.98
C TRP A 22 2.26 -5.71 -0.57
N GLN A 23 2.11 -7.02 -0.37
CA GLN A 23 2.28 -7.60 0.97
C GLN A 23 3.69 -7.45 1.50
N ALA A 24 4.70 -7.59 0.64
CA ALA A 24 6.10 -7.44 1.02
C ALA A 24 6.44 -5.96 1.24
N GLN A 25 5.94 -5.08 0.37
CA GLN A 25 6.17 -3.64 0.49
C GLN A 25 5.54 -3.05 1.75
N ILE A 26 4.27 -3.37 2.04
CA ILE A 26 3.61 -2.96 3.29
C ILE A 26 4.40 -3.47 4.50
N ALA A 27 4.88 -4.72 4.47
CA ALA A 27 5.64 -5.28 5.58
C ALA A 27 6.98 -4.55 5.84
N ASN A 28 7.64 -4.10 4.77
CA ASN A 28 8.91 -3.39 4.85
C ASN A 28 8.75 -1.92 5.29
N GLU A 29 7.73 -1.24 4.75
CA GLU A 29 7.53 0.19 4.98
C GLU A 29 6.85 0.49 6.32
N LEU A 30 5.89 -0.33 6.76
CA LEU A 30 5.20 -0.10 8.02
C LEU A 30 6.07 -0.44 9.23
N LYS A 31 5.97 0.41 10.24
CA LYS A 31 6.57 0.20 11.56
C LYS A 31 5.48 -0.03 12.61
N ASN A 32 5.68 -0.97 13.52
CA ASN A 32 4.81 -1.15 14.68
C ASN A 32 4.99 0.02 15.68
N GLU A 33 4.26 -0.03 16.79
CA GLU A 33 4.30 1.00 17.84
C GLU A 33 5.68 1.16 18.50
N ASP A 34 6.52 0.12 18.43
CA ASP A 34 7.91 0.12 18.91
C ASP A 34 8.92 0.61 17.85
N GLY A 35 8.45 1.00 16.66
CA GLY A 35 9.30 1.43 15.54
C GLY A 35 9.95 0.30 14.74
N GLU A 36 9.61 -0.96 15.03
CA GLU A 36 10.13 -2.13 14.34
C GLU A 36 9.34 -2.45 13.07
N GLY A 37 10.00 -3.04 12.07
CA GLY A 37 9.31 -3.51 10.86
C GLY A 37 8.31 -4.63 11.18
N ILE A 38 7.28 -4.79 10.36
CA ILE A 38 6.27 -5.84 10.57
C ILE A 38 6.53 -7.07 9.73
N ALA A 39 6.14 -8.23 10.25
CA ALA A 39 6.24 -9.49 9.51
C ALA A 39 5.20 -9.57 8.38
N ARG A 40 5.55 -10.20 7.24
CA ARG A 40 4.62 -10.44 6.13
C ARG A 40 3.38 -11.24 6.57
N GLN A 41 3.53 -12.14 7.53
CA GLN A 41 2.44 -12.92 8.12
C GLN A 41 1.39 -12.01 8.79
N THR A 42 1.82 -10.90 9.40
CA THR A 42 0.93 -9.89 9.99
C THR A 42 0.05 -9.25 8.92
N VAL A 43 0.65 -8.81 7.80
CA VAL A 43 -0.07 -8.25 6.65
C VAL A 43 -1.04 -9.28 6.04
N GLN A 44 -0.64 -10.55 5.94
CA GLN A 44 -1.51 -11.62 5.48
C GLN A 44 -2.69 -11.87 6.44
N SER A 45 -2.48 -11.71 7.75
CA SER A 45 -3.55 -11.81 8.74
C SER A 45 -4.58 -10.69 8.58
N TRP A 46 -4.12 -9.45 8.39
CA TRP A 46 -4.98 -8.29 8.11
C TRP A 46 -5.79 -8.49 6.83
N HIS A 47 -5.13 -8.99 5.77
CA HIS A 47 -5.78 -9.36 4.52
C HIS A 47 -6.94 -10.33 4.73
N LYS A 48 -6.69 -11.44 5.43
CA LYS A 48 -7.70 -12.48 5.69
C LYS A 48 -8.86 -11.99 6.55
N ARG A 49 -8.60 -11.06 7.47
CA ARG A 49 -9.60 -10.46 8.37
C ARG A 49 -10.23 -9.18 7.83
N ASP A 50 -9.77 -8.72 6.67
CA ASP A 50 -10.08 -7.42 6.08
C ASP A 50 -10.10 -6.25 7.09
N THR A 51 -9.08 -6.21 7.95
CA THR A 51 -9.00 -5.25 9.05
C THR A 51 -7.56 -4.80 9.24
N LEU A 52 -7.37 -3.49 9.41
CA LEU A 52 -6.09 -2.85 9.73
C LEU A 52 -6.17 -2.20 11.11
N PRO A 53 -5.11 -2.25 11.94
CA PRO A 53 -5.03 -1.45 13.14
C PRO A 53 -4.89 0.05 12.79
N GLN A 54 -5.36 0.93 13.68
CA GLN A 54 -5.42 2.37 13.41
C GLN A 54 -4.04 2.96 13.05
N TRP A 55 -2.98 2.60 13.80
CA TRP A 55 -1.62 3.09 13.52
C TRP A 55 -1.13 2.72 12.11
N ALA A 56 -1.56 1.56 11.57
CA ALA A 56 -1.19 1.14 10.22
C ALA A 56 -1.96 1.95 9.18
N ILE A 57 -3.22 2.29 9.45
CA ILE A 57 -4.02 3.16 8.59
C ILE A 57 -3.36 4.53 8.51
N ASP A 58 -2.98 5.11 9.65
CA ASP A 58 -2.36 6.43 9.71
C ASP A 58 -1.05 6.48 8.91
N GLN A 59 -0.19 5.46 9.06
CA GLN A 59 1.03 5.35 8.26
C GLN A 59 0.75 5.11 6.77
N LEU A 60 -0.22 4.27 6.40
CA LEU A 60 -0.59 4.03 5.01
C LEU A 60 -1.14 5.30 4.33
N ILE A 61 -1.82 6.18 5.06
CA ILE A 61 -2.26 7.48 4.55
C ILE A 61 -1.06 8.35 4.21
N GLU A 62 -0.08 8.45 5.10
CA GLU A 62 1.14 9.25 4.84
C GLU A 62 1.94 8.68 3.66
N ILE A 63 2.07 7.35 3.58
CA ILE A 63 2.70 6.71 2.43
C ILE A 63 1.93 6.99 1.14
N ALA A 64 0.59 6.93 1.16
CA ALA A 64 -0.23 7.21 -0.02
C ALA A 64 -0.01 8.65 -0.53
N LYS A 65 0.02 9.64 0.37
CA LYS A 65 0.31 11.05 0.01
C LYS A 65 1.72 11.20 -0.59
N GLN A 66 2.70 10.52 -0.02
CA GLN A 66 4.07 10.54 -0.52
C GLN A 66 4.12 9.96 -1.95
N ARG A 67 3.47 8.81 -2.19
CA ARG A 67 3.39 8.18 -3.51
C ARG A 67 2.65 9.05 -4.52
N GLU A 68 1.57 9.73 -4.13
CA GLU A 68 0.89 10.70 -4.99
C GLU A 68 1.86 11.80 -5.47
N SER A 69 2.64 12.38 -4.55
CA SER A 69 3.64 13.40 -4.87
C SER A 69 4.71 12.87 -5.83
N GLU A 70 5.23 11.68 -5.59
CA GLU A 70 6.22 11.02 -6.47
C GLU A 70 5.67 10.76 -7.88
N VAL A 71 4.43 10.27 -7.98
CA VAL A 71 3.77 10.03 -9.27
C VAL A 71 3.55 11.35 -10.03
N MET A 72 3.11 12.42 -9.36
CA MET A 72 2.97 13.73 -9.99
C MET A 72 4.30 14.26 -10.54
N GLN A 73 5.39 14.10 -9.79
CA GLN A 73 6.73 14.49 -10.25
C GLN A 73 7.17 13.67 -11.47
N ALA A 74 6.92 12.35 -11.45
CA ALA A 74 7.22 11.49 -12.59
C ALA A 74 6.42 11.90 -13.85
N ILE A 75 5.14 12.21 -13.71
CA ILE A 75 4.30 12.72 -14.82
C ILE A 75 4.88 14.01 -15.40
N LYS A 76 5.29 14.95 -14.55
CA LYS A 76 5.90 16.21 -14.99
C LYS A 76 7.18 15.97 -15.80
N LEU A 77 8.08 15.12 -15.29
CA LEU A 77 9.32 14.74 -15.98
C LEU A 77 9.05 14.08 -17.33
N LEU A 78 8.05 13.20 -17.42
CA LEU A 78 7.67 12.57 -18.68
C LEU A 78 7.11 13.58 -19.70
N ALA A 79 6.36 14.58 -19.26
CA ALA A 79 5.87 15.65 -20.13
C ALA A 79 7.04 16.49 -20.68
N GLU A 80 8.00 16.87 -19.84
CA GLU A 80 9.21 17.61 -20.23
C GLU A 80 10.04 16.84 -21.27
N ILE A 81 10.11 15.51 -21.18
CA ILE A 81 10.79 14.65 -22.16
C ILE A 81 10.03 14.58 -23.48
N ASN A 82 8.70 14.52 -23.45
CA ASN A 82 7.87 14.37 -24.66
C ASN A 82 7.78 15.65 -25.50
N GLU A 83 8.04 16.83 -24.91
CA GLU A 83 8.05 18.12 -25.61
C GLU A 83 9.40 18.47 -26.26
N GLN A 84 10.42 17.61 -26.13
CA GLN A 84 11.75 17.73 -26.76
C GLN A 84 11.81 16.99 -28.11
#